data_AF-A0A564YR51-F1
#
_entry.id   AF-A0A564YR51-F1
#
_cell.length_a   1.000
_cell.length_b   1.000
_cell.length_c   1.000
_cell.angle_alpha   90.00
_cell.angle_beta   90.00
_cell.angle_gamma   90.00
#
_symmetry.space_group_name_H-M   'P 1'
#
loop_
_entity.id
_entity.type
_entity.pdbx_description
1 polymer ?
#
loop_
_entity_poly.entity_id
_entity_poly.type
_entity_poly.pdbx_seq_one_letter_code
_entity_poly.pdbx_strand_id
1 'polypeptide(L)'
;IQLQTFQQSSSYLKTTWIENLSRQIRLNLRESGKGWFNIYETDYYVYSKSKLKKFLDSIRFCMQDALRYNVFGSLNGFVNMIEDTCVDCLDLSKDYEWLDDLHSSRILPKNNPIFLVDLVIDSDGVHYNINLEDFDRCCVQIFDK
;
A
#
# COMPACT_ATOMS: atom_id res chain seq x y z
N ILE A 1 -1.59 -7.53 -12.62
CA ILE A 1 -1.63 -6.04 -12.56
C ILE A 1 -1.02 -5.53 -11.26
N GLN A 2 -1.53 -5.89 -10.07
CA GLN A 2 -1.00 -5.42 -8.77
C GLN A 2 0.50 -5.67 -8.55
N LEU A 3 1.02 -6.87 -8.85
CA LEU A 3 2.46 -7.18 -8.73
C LEU A 3 3.34 -6.31 -9.64
N GLN A 4 2.86 -5.99 -10.83
CA GLN A 4 3.58 -5.16 -11.79
C GLN A 4 3.64 -3.71 -11.30
N THR A 5 2.53 -3.17 -10.78
CA THR A 5 2.48 -1.85 -10.16
C THR A 5 3.41 -1.78 -8.94
N PHE A 6 3.40 -2.80 -8.09
CA PHE A 6 4.31 -2.88 -6.94
C PHE A 6 5.79 -2.84 -7.36
N GLN A 7 6.17 -3.65 -8.34
CA GLN A 7 7.55 -3.67 -8.86
C GLN A 7 7.96 -2.32 -9.44
N GLN A 8 7.06 -1.66 -10.18
CA GLN A 8 7.31 -0.32 -10.73
C GLN A 8 7.49 0.72 -9.62
N SER A 9 6.61 0.74 -8.61
CA SER A 9 6.74 1.63 -7.44
C SER A 9 8.03 1.37 -6.68
N SER A 10 8.40 0.09 -6.45
CA SER A 10 9.65 -0.28 -5.78
C SER A 10 10.87 0.20 -6.56
N SER A 11 10.88 0.01 -7.89
CA SER A 11 11.94 0.49 -8.76
C SER A 11 12.05 2.01 -8.70
N TYR A 12 10.93 2.73 -8.84
CA TYR A 12 10.91 4.19 -8.80
C TYR A 12 11.50 4.74 -7.49
N LEU A 13 11.11 4.16 -6.34
CA LEU A 13 11.59 4.60 -5.02
C LEU A 13 13.09 4.33 -4.84
N LYS A 14 13.61 3.23 -5.40
CA LYS A 14 15.02 2.85 -5.27
C LYS A 14 15.95 3.55 -6.26
N THR A 15 15.44 3.98 -7.41
CA THR A 15 16.27 4.61 -8.45
C THR A 15 15.85 6.06 -8.69
N THR A 16 14.75 6.26 -9.40
CA THR A 16 14.32 7.56 -9.91
C THR A 16 14.14 8.59 -8.81
N TRP A 17 13.57 8.21 -7.66
CA TRP A 17 13.36 9.13 -6.55
C TRP A 17 14.69 9.61 -5.95
N ILE A 18 15.63 8.69 -5.70
CA ILE A 18 16.95 9.00 -5.14
C ILE A 18 17.76 9.86 -6.11
N GLU A 19 17.75 9.52 -7.40
CA GLU A 19 18.45 10.26 -8.45
C GLU A 19 17.92 11.69 -8.59
N ASN A 20 16.59 11.84 -8.63
CA ASN A 20 15.95 13.15 -8.72
C ASN A 20 16.27 14.01 -7.49
N LEU A 21 16.15 13.46 -6.29
CA LEU A 21 16.46 14.16 -5.05
C LEU A 21 17.93 14.60 -5.01
N SER A 22 18.84 13.69 -5.33
CA SER A 22 20.29 13.96 -5.37
C SER A 22 20.62 15.05 -6.38
N ARG A 23 20.00 15.00 -7.58
CA ARG A 23 20.14 16.03 -8.61
C ARG A 23 19.65 17.38 -8.09
N GLN A 24 18.48 17.44 -7.49
CA GLN A 24 17.91 18.70 -6.97
C GLN A 24 18.76 19.28 -5.84
N ILE A 25 19.25 18.45 -4.91
CA ILE A 25 20.16 18.89 -3.84
C ILE A 25 21.43 19.50 -4.45
N ARG A 26 22.05 18.81 -5.42
CA ARG A 26 23.26 19.32 -6.10
C ARG A 26 22.99 20.63 -6.81
N LEU A 27 21.89 20.74 -7.57
CA LEU A 27 21.54 21.95 -8.30
C LEU A 27 21.37 23.15 -7.37
N ASN A 28 20.64 22.98 -6.27
CA ASN A 28 20.33 24.08 -5.34
C ASN A 28 21.52 24.45 -4.44
N LEU A 29 22.38 23.49 -4.07
CA LEU A 29 23.53 23.75 -3.20
C LEU A 29 24.82 24.06 -3.99
N ARG A 30 24.83 23.91 -5.32
CA ARG A 30 26.01 24.18 -6.15
C ARG A 30 26.57 25.59 -5.97
N GLU A 31 25.67 26.58 -5.88
CA GLU A 31 26.03 27.99 -5.74
C GLU A 31 26.24 28.44 -4.29
N SER A 32 25.99 27.55 -3.31
CA SER A 32 26.17 27.87 -1.89
C SER A 32 27.65 28.10 -1.48
N GLY A 33 28.60 27.88 -2.39
CA GLY A 33 30.00 28.30 -2.25
C GLY A 33 30.75 27.67 -1.06
N LYS A 34 31.76 28.37 -0.56
CA LYS A 34 32.51 27.99 0.66
C LYS A 34 31.68 28.35 1.89
N GLY A 35 31.29 27.35 2.69
CA GLY A 35 30.50 27.55 3.89
C GLY A 35 29.91 26.26 4.46
N TRP A 36 28.90 26.39 5.31
CA TRP A 36 28.30 25.28 6.05
C TRP A 36 27.58 24.23 5.19
N PHE A 37 27.30 24.55 3.91
CA PHE A 37 26.63 23.69 2.93
C PHE A 37 27.55 23.24 1.77
N ASN A 38 28.87 23.23 2.00
CA ASN A 38 29.83 22.85 0.98
C ASN A 38 29.66 21.38 0.55
N ILE A 39 29.10 21.14 -0.65
CA ILE A 39 28.92 19.81 -1.24
C ILE A 39 30.24 19.19 -1.76
N TYR A 40 31.33 19.98 -1.78
CA TYR A 40 32.67 19.53 -2.16
C TYR A 40 33.56 19.27 -0.94
N GLU A 41 32.98 19.17 0.26
CA GLU A 41 33.72 18.84 1.49
C GLU A 41 34.28 17.41 1.40
N THR A 42 35.59 17.27 1.61
CA THR A 42 36.29 15.99 1.58
C THR A 42 36.74 15.53 2.96
N ASP A 43 36.80 16.45 3.94
CA ASP A 43 37.13 16.12 5.32
C ASP A 43 35.88 15.60 6.07
N TYR A 44 35.96 14.34 6.51
CA TYR A 44 34.85 13.69 7.21
C TYR A 44 34.50 14.38 8.53
N TYR A 45 35.49 14.87 9.29
CA TYR A 45 35.26 15.53 10.57
C TYR A 45 34.49 16.84 10.35
N VAL A 46 34.89 17.64 9.35
CA VAL A 46 34.19 18.86 8.95
C VAL A 46 32.77 18.55 8.45
N TYR A 47 32.62 17.55 7.57
CA TYR A 47 31.30 17.10 7.11
C TYR A 47 30.40 16.69 8.30
N SER A 48 30.94 15.95 9.27
CA SER A 48 30.18 15.45 10.42
C SER A 48 29.59 16.57 11.29
N LYS A 49 30.21 17.75 11.29
CA LYS A 49 29.77 18.94 12.04
C LYS A 49 29.04 19.97 11.17
N SER A 50 29.00 19.75 9.85
CA SER A 50 28.42 20.68 8.87
C SER A 50 26.90 20.80 8.98
N LYS A 51 26.34 21.92 8.47
CA LYS A 51 24.90 22.05 8.27
C LYS A 51 24.42 21.20 7.10
N LEU A 52 25.29 20.91 6.13
CA LEU A 52 25.02 19.97 5.04
C LEU A 52 24.57 18.61 5.56
N LYS A 53 25.34 18.01 6.48
CA LYS A 53 24.98 16.71 7.06
C LYS A 53 23.61 16.76 7.73
N LYS A 54 23.38 17.76 8.60
CA LYS A 54 22.10 17.93 9.29
C LYS A 54 20.93 18.04 8.32
N PHE A 55 21.11 18.76 7.22
CA PHE A 55 20.10 18.91 6.18
C PHE A 55 19.84 17.60 5.42
N LEU A 56 20.89 16.86 5.04
CA LEU A 56 20.73 15.55 4.41
C LEU A 56 20.06 14.54 5.35
N ASP A 57 20.37 14.57 6.64
CA ASP A 57 19.70 13.77 7.67
C ASP A 57 18.21 14.14 7.77
N SER A 58 17.86 15.43 7.75
CA SER A 58 16.47 15.88 7.70
C SER A 58 15.73 15.42 6.45
N ILE A 59 16.35 15.51 5.27
CA ILE A 59 15.76 15.00 4.02
C ILE A 59 15.52 13.50 4.14
N ARG A 60 16.48 12.74 4.68
CA ARG A 60 16.31 11.30 4.90
C ARG A 60 15.10 11.00 5.79
N PHE A 61 14.88 11.75 6.86
CA PHE A 61 13.70 11.59 7.70
C PHE A 61 12.41 11.92 6.94
N CYS A 62 12.37 13.01 6.17
CA CYS A 62 11.22 13.33 5.33
C CYS A 62 10.92 12.22 4.30
N MET A 63 11.96 11.59 3.72
CA MET A 63 11.79 10.45 2.83
C MET A 63 11.17 9.25 3.57
N GLN A 64 11.68 8.92 4.76
CA GLN A 64 11.15 7.83 5.58
C GLN A 64 9.68 8.08 5.95
N ASP A 65 9.32 9.31 6.32
CA ASP A 65 7.94 9.67 6.65
C ASP A 65 7.02 9.63 5.42
N ALA A 66 7.48 10.09 4.26
CA ALA A 66 6.72 9.99 3.01
C ALA A 66 6.42 8.53 2.63
N LEU A 67 7.41 7.64 2.76
CA LEU A 67 7.22 6.21 2.55
C LEU A 67 6.22 5.63 3.54
N ARG A 68 6.37 5.97 4.82
CA ARG A 68 5.46 5.55 5.88
C ARG A 68 4.03 5.96 5.56
N TYR A 69 3.80 7.23 5.23
CA TYR A 69 2.48 7.76 4.87
C TYR A 69 1.89 7.05 3.65
N ASN A 70 2.70 6.78 2.63
CA ASN A 70 2.23 6.07 1.44
C ASN A 70 1.80 4.62 1.74
N VAL A 71 2.53 3.93 2.61
CA VAL A 71 2.16 2.57 3.05
C VAL A 71 0.88 2.60 3.89
N PHE A 72 0.77 3.51 4.85
CA PHE A 72 -0.45 3.66 5.65
C PHE A 72 -1.67 4.01 4.82
N GLY A 73 -1.52 4.92 3.84
CA GLY A 73 -2.59 5.25 2.90
C GLY A 73 -3.04 4.04 2.08
N SER A 74 -2.08 3.21 1.63
CA SER A 74 -2.38 1.98 0.89
C SER A 74 -3.10 0.93 1.76
N LEU A 75 -2.68 0.78 3.02
CA LEU A 75 -3.34 -0.09 4.00
C LEU A 75 -4.77 0.37 4.29
N ASN A 76 -4.96 1.67 4.52
CA ASN A 76 -6.29 2.23 4.75
C ASN A 76 -7.19 2.04 3.53
N GLY A 77 -6.66 2.22 2.31
CA GLY A 77 -7.40 1.93 1.09
C GLY A 77 -7.81 0.47 0.95
N PHE A 78 -6.93 -0.47 1.35
CA PHE A 78 -7.23 -1.89 1.37
C PHE A 78 -8.33 -2.25 2.37
N VAL A 79 -8.28 -1.72 3.59
CA VAL A 79 -9.32 -1.93 4.61
C VAL A 79 -10.66 -1.38 4.14
N ASN A 80 -10.68 -0.12 3.67
CA ASN A 80 -11.91 0.50 3.15
C ASN A 80 -12.51 -0.32 1.99
N MET A 81 -11.70 -0.84 1.07
CA MET A 81 -12.17 -1.67 -0.04
C MET A 81 -12.91 -2.93 0.45
N ILE A 82 -12.41 -3.58 1.51
CA ILE A 82 -13.06 -4.76 2.10
C ILE A 82 -14.34 -4.33 2.82
N GLU A 83 -14.25 -3.33 3.70
CA GLU A 83 -15.39 -2.84 4.48
C GLU A 83 -16.53 -2.40 3.56
N ASP A 84 -16.26 -1.53 2.57
CA ASP A 84 -17.24 -1.01 1.61
C ASP A 84 -17.97 -2.12 0.84
N THR A 85 -17.30 -3.24 0.58
CA THR A 85 -17.91 -4.40 -0.11
C THR A 85 -18.84 -5.20 0.81
N CYS A 86 -18.59 -5.15 2.12
CA CYS A 86 -19.37 -5.86 3.13
C CYS A 86 -20.49 -5.01 3.74
N VAL A 87 -20.44 -3.67 3.64
CA VAL A 87 -21.41 -2.76 4.29
C VAL A 87 -22.86 -3.17 4.04
N ASP A 88 -23.22 -3.48 2.80
CA ASP A 88 -24.62 -3.79 2.46
C ASP A 88 -25.12 -5.12 3.04
N CYS A 89 -24.20 -6.00 3.47
CA CYS A 89 -24.52 -7.26 4.12
C CYS A 89 -24.53 -7.15 5.66
N LEU A 90 -24.01 -6.07 6.25
CA LEU A 90 -23.95 -5.89 7.71
C LEU A 90 -25.33 -5.66 8.35
N ASP A 91 -26.26 -5.05 7.59
CA ASP A 91 -27.60 -4.72 8.06
C ASP A 91 -28.62 -5.87 7.87
N LEU A 92 -28.19 -7.03 7.40
CA LEU A 92 -29.06 -8.19 7.21
C LEU A 92 -29.48 -8.78 8.57
N SER A 93 -30.78 -9.11 8.70
CA SER A 93 -31.28 -9.83 9.86
C SER A 93 -30.69 -11.24 9.91
N LYS A 94 -30.58 -11.80 11.11
CA LYS A 94 -30.16 -13.21 11.29
C LYS A 94 -31.10 -14.20 10.62
N ASP A 95 -32.36 -13.81 10.46
CA ASP A 95 -33.42 -14.60 9.82
C ASP A 95 -33.61 -14.20 8.35
N TYR A 96 -32.60 -13.58 7.72
CA TYR A 96 -32.67 -13.21 6.32
C TYR A 96 -32.66 -14.45 5.44
N GLU A 97 -33.77 -14.69 4.76
CA GLU A 97 -33.89 -15.71 3.74
C GLU A 97 -33.69 -15.09 2.35
N TRP A 98 -32.82 -15.71 1.55
CA TRP A 98 -32.71 -15.40 0.14
C TRP A 98 -34.04 -15.72 -0.55
N LEU A 99 -34.46 -14.88 -1.51
CA LEU A 99 -35.71 -15.06 -2.26
C LEU A 99 -35.63 -16.31 -3.16
N ASP A 100 -36.71 -16.56 -3.91
CA ASP A 100 -36.93 -17.78 -4.70
C ASP A 100 -35.80 -18.15 -5.69
N ASP A 101 -34.89 -17.23 -6.06
CA ASP A 101 -33.77 -17.51 -6.95
C ASP A 101 -32.39 -17.10 -6.40
N LEU A 102 -31.41 -17.99 -6.56
CA LEU A 102 -29.98 -17.75 -6.23
C LEU A 102 -29.27 -16.85 -7.24
N HIS A 103 -29.95 -16.51 -8.35
CA HIS A 103 -29.40 -15.72 -9.44
C HIS A 103 -29.61 -14.22 -9.27
N SER A 104 -30.66 -13.81 -8.55
CA SER A 104 -31.01 -12.41 -8.36
C SER A 104 -30.88 -12.00 -6.90
N SER A 105 -29.99 -11.03 -6.64
CA SER A 105 -29.82 -10.43 -5.32
C SER A 105 -30.48 -9.06 -5.27
N ARG A 106 -31.22 -8.77 -4.19
CA ARG A 106 -31.65 -7.39 -3.91
C ARG A 106 -30.49 -6.51 -3.43
N ILE A 107 -29.41 -7.12 -2.98
CA ILE A 107 -28.16 -6.46 -2.61
C ILE A 107 -27.34 -6.34 -3.89
N LEU A 108 -27.34 -5.14 -4.48
CA LEU A 108 -26.59 -4.87 -5.69
C LEU A 108 -25.14 -4.55 -5.31
N PRO A 109 -24.15 -5.25 -5.88
CA PRO A 109 -22.75 -4.98 -5.60
C PRO A 109 -22.40 -3.57 -6.11
N LYS A 110 -21.85 -2.74 -5.22
CA LYS A 110 -21.36 -1.39 -5.56
C LYS A 110 -19.97 -1.44 -6.21
N ASN A 111 -19.21 -2.48 -5.90
CA ASN A 111 -17.82 -2.66 -6.32
C ASN A 111 -17.64 -4.04 -6.97
N ASN A 112 -16.51 -4.22 -7.65
CA ASN A 112 -16.13 -5.52 -8.20
C ASN A 112 -15.93 -6.56 -7.07
N PRO A 113 -16.27 -7.83 -7.31
CA PRO A 113 -16.05 -8.88 -6.33
C PRO A 113 -14.56 -9.04 -6.02
N ILE A 114 -14.23 -9.14 -4.73
CA ILE A 114 -12.86 -9.33 -4.24
C ILE A 114 -12.48 -10.83 -4.30
N PHE A 115 -13.46 -11.71 -4.07
CA PHE A 115 -13.30 -13.15 -4.08
C PHE A 115 -14.28 -13.81 -5.05
N LEU A 116 -13.84 -14.91 -5.64
CA LEU A 116 -14.68 -15.80 -6.45
C LEU A 116 -14.77 -17.14 -5.73
N VAL A 117 -15.99 -17.62 -5.52
CA VAL A 117 -16.29 -18.90 -4.89
C VAL A 117 -17.22 -19.70 -5.77
N ASP A 118 -17.03 -21.02 -5.78
CA ASP A 118 -17.96 -21.94 -6.44
C ASP A 118 -18.87 -22.56 -5.38
N LEU A 119 -20.17 -22.56 -5.67
CA LEU A 119 -21.15 -23.34 -4.92
C LEU A 119 -21.19 -24.75 -5.50
N VAL A 120 -20.78 -25.74 -4.71
CA VAL A 120 -20.72 -27.15 -5.08
C VAL A 120 -21.94 -27.87 -4.50
N ILE A 121 -22.54 -28.74 -5.32
CA ILE A 121 -23.67 -29.59 -4.93
C ILE A 121 -23.28 -31.03 -5.22
N ASP A 122 -23.03 -31.81 -4.17
CA ASP A 122 -22.65 -33.22 -4.29
C ASP A 122 -23.33 -34.10 -3.23
N SER A 123 -22.80 -35.31 -3.01
CA SER A 123 -23.33 -36.26 -2.03
C SER A 123 -23.27 -35.78 -0.58
N ASP A 124 -22.39 -34.84 -0.26
CA ASP A 124 -22.23 -34.28 1.08
C ASP A 124 -23.11 -33.03 1.30
N GLY A 125 -23.82 -32.60 0.25
CA GLY A 125 -24.78 -31.49 0.27
C GLY A 125 -24.27 -30.23 -0.43
N VAL A 126 -24.88 -29.09 -0.11
CA VAL A 126 -24.54 -27.80 -0.71
C VAL A 126 -23.44 -27.13 0.13
N HIS A 127 -22.29 -26.87 -0.48
CA HIS A 127 -21.15 -26.25 0.20
C HIS A 127 -20.29 -25.40 -0.74
N TYR A 128 -19.40 -24.57 -0.19
CA TYR A 128 -18.44 -23.80 -1.00
C TYR A 128 -17.19 -24.62 -1.29
N ASN A 129 -16.60 -24.44 -2.47
CA ASN A 129 -15.33 -25.07 -2.86
C ASN A 129 -14.13 -24.66 -1.98
N ILE A 130 -14.25 -23.56 -1.22
CA ILE A 130 -13.22 -23.00 -0.35
C ILE A 130 -13.82 -22.85 1.06
N ASN A 131 -13.02 -23.14 2.10
CA ASN A 131 -13.40 -22.83 3.47
C ASN A 131 -13.40 -21.31 3.68
N LEU A 132 -14.52 -20.74 4.12
CA LEU A 132 -14.67 -19.29 4.32
C LEU A 132 -13.65 -18.73 5.32
N GLU A 133 -13.19 -19.52 6.30
CA GLU A 133 -12.15 -19.12 7.25
C GLU A 133 -10.79 -18.83 6.59
N ASP A 134 -10.57 -19.35 5.37
CA ASP A 134 -9.33 -19.08 4.63
C ASP A 134 -9.30 -17.68 4.01
N PHE A 135 -10.44 -16.96 3.92
CA PHE A 135 -10.45 -15.58 3.43
C PHE A 135 -9.68 -14.62 4.35
N ASP A 136 -9.86 -14.77 5.66
CA ASP A 136 -9.13 -13.96 6.64
C ASP A 136 -7.63 -14.16 6.50
N ARG A 137 -7.21 -15.42 6.32
CA ARG A 137 -5.81 -15.78 6.08
C ARG A 137 -5.30 -15.19 4.77
N CYS A 138 -6.10 -15.25 3.71
CA CYS A 138 -5.73 -14.71 2.40
C CYS A 138 -5.48 -13.20 2.47
N CYS A 139 -6.37 -12.46 3.16
CA CYS A 139 -6.22 -11.01 3.38
C CYS A 139 -4.92 -10.67 4.12
N VAL A 140 -4.54 -11.44 5.14
CA VAL A 140 -3.31 -11.22 5.91
C VAL A 140 -2.06 -11.61 5.12
N GLN A 141 -2.10 -12.73 4.39
CA GLN A 141 -0.97 -13.24 3.61
C GLN A 141 -0.51 -12.28 2.49
N ILE A 142 -1.35 -11.34 2.06
CA ILE A 142 -0.95 -10.29 1.11
C ILE A 142 0.21 -9.44 1.68
N PHE A 143 0.29 -9.31 3.01
CA PHE A 143 1.32 -8.51 3.69
C PHE A 143 2.58 -9.27 4.08
N ASP A 144 2.55 -10.61 4.02
CA ASP A 144 3.69 -11.48 4.36
C ASP A 144 4.67 -11.68 3.17
N LYS A 145 4.39 -11.06 2.01
CA LYS A 145 5.22 -11.10 0.80
C LYS A 145 5.98 -9.80 0.56
#